data_AF-A0A3C1YPF8-F1
#
_entry.id   AF-A0A3C1YPF8-F1
#
_cell.length_a   1.000
_cell.length_b   1.000
_cell.length_c   1.000
_cell.angle_alpha   90.00
_cell.angle_beta   90.00
_cell.angle_gamma   90.00
#
_symmetry.space_group_name_H-M   'P 1'
#
loop_
_entity.id
_entity.type
_entity.pdbx_description
1 polymer ?
#
loop_
_entity_poly.entity_id
_entity_poly.type
_entity_poly.pdbx_seq_one_letter_code
_entity_poly.pdbx_strand_id
1 'polypeptide(L)'
;KKGKYVRTYLKTTYKFDERFQTIFPRMWSPGEGHEEEYKKWANITGSPERVTNQNGEQEIRNVPTFTENLRFFVSYQLGFMYWRYFMWNFVGRQDDVQSSGGLTNGNWISGIKPIDAMFLGNQDHLTPEQLNRIGRNRYFFLPLILGLLGLGYQYIRDKRNLIVVSLLFVLTGIAIVVYLNQYPLQPRERDYAFAGSFYAFAI
;
A
#
# COMPACT_ATOMS: atom_id res chain seq x y z
N LYS A 1 -15.73 42.20 15.63
CA LYS A 1 -15.46 43.60 16.07
C LYS A 1 -13.94 43.78 16.24
N LYS A 2 -13.36 44.87 15.69
CA LYS A 2 -11.90 45.21 15.63
C LYS A 2 -11.01 44.52 14.57
N GLY A 3 -11.46 44.37 13.32
CA GLY A 3 -10.58 44.10 12.17
C GLY A 3 -9.65 42.87 12.24
N LYS A 4 -9.84 41.97 13.21
CA LYS A 4 -9.07 40.74 13.40
C LYS A 4 -9.90 39.57 12.93
N TYR A 5 -9.28 38.64 12.21
CA TYR A 5 -9.87 37.36 11.86
C TYR A 5 -10.30 36.64 13.15
N VAL A 6 -11.61 36.45 13.32
CA VAL A 6 -12.17 35.65 14.40
C VAL A 6 -12.49 34.29 13.80
N ARG A 7 -12.05 33.21 14.44
CA ARG A 7 -12.39 31.84 14.00
C ARG A 7 -13.90 31.66 14.16
N THR A 8 -14.63 31.59 13.05
CA THR A 8 -16.10 31.43 13.01
C THR A 8 -16.55 29.97 13.09
N TYR A 9 -15.64 29.00 12.92
CA TYR A 9 -15.97 27.58 12.97
C TYR A 9 -15.41 26.91 14.22
N LEU A 10 -16.18 25.98 14.77
CA LEU A 10 -15.71 25.05 15.80
C LEU A 10 -14.85 23.99 15.12
N LYS A 11 -13.56 23.91 15.50
CA LYS A 11 -12.65 22.86 15.04
C LYS A 11 -12.61 21.76 16.10
N THR A 12 -13.09 20.57 15.75
CA THR A 12 -12.92 19.38 16.61
C THR A 12 -11.43 19.09 16.80
N THR A 13 -10.97 19.09 18.03
CA THR A 13 -9.61 18.66 18.40
C THR A 13 -9.69 17.29 19.04
N TYR A 14 -9.10 16.30 18.39
CA TYR A 14 -8.98 14.96 18.94
C TYR A 14 -7.86 14.95 19.99
N LYS A 15 -8.20 14.53 21.21
CA LYS A 15 -7.21 14.17 22.24
C LYS A 15 -7.14 12.64 22.27
N PHE A 16 -5.99 12.11 21.86
CA PHE A 16 -5.75 10.67 21.89
C PHE A 16 -5.19 10.28 23.26
N ASP A 17 -5.66 9.14 23.77
CA ASP A 17 -5.12 8.54 24.99
C ASP A 17 -3.66 8.14 24.76
N GLU A 18 -2.77 8.52 25.69
CA GLU A 18 -1.34 8.25 25.60
C GLU A 18 -1.03 6.75 25.50
N ARG A 19 -1.90 5.90 26.06
CA ARG A 19 -1.78 4.43 26.00
C ARG A 19 -1.86 3.87 24.58
N PHE A 20 -2.50 4.60 23.66
CA PHE A 20 -2.71 4.16 22.28
C PHE A 20 -1.80 4.88 21.28
N GLN A 21 -0.84 5.67 21.77
CA GLN A 21 0.14 6.32 20.93
C GLN A 21 1.32 5.38 20.65
N THR A 22 1.90 5.49 19.46
CA THR A 22 3.07 4.71 19.05
C THR A 22 4.02 5.59 18.24
N ILE A 23 5.28 5.16 18.14
CA ILE A 23 6.33 5.87 17.41
C ILE A 23 6.09 5.90 15.89
N PHE A 24 5.31 4.95 15.37
CA PHE A 24 5.05 4.82 13.93
C PHE A 24 3.57 4.50 13.67
N PRO A 25 2.65 5.47 13.85
CA PRO A 25 1.23 5.23 13.71
C PRO A 25 0.85 5.12 12.22
N ARG A 26 0.44 3.93 11.75
CA ARG A 26 -0.04 3.74 10.36
C ARG A 26 -1.55 3.59 10.23
N MET A 27 -2.22 3.13 11.27
CA MET A 27 -3.67 2.97 11.32
C MET A 27 -4.26 4.15 12.06
N TRP A 28 -5.04 4.99 11.37
CA TRP A 28 -5.50 6.27 11.94
C TRP A 28 -6.88 6.72 11.45
N SER A 29 -7.37 6.17 10.33
CA SER A 29 -8.55 6.70 9.67
C SER A 29 -9.84 6.41 10.45
N PRO A 30 -10.70 7.42 10.71
CA PRO A 30 -12.00 7.25 11.38
C PRO A 30 -13.15 6.91 10.42
N GLY A 31 -12.83 6.46 9.20
CA GLY A 31 -13.82 6.23 8.14
C GLY A 31 -14.60 4.94 8.39
N GLU A 32 -15.85 4.91 7.96
CA GLU A 32 -16.68 3.70 8.02
C GLU A 32 -16.05 2.57 7.18
N GLY A 33 -16.07 1.33 7.69
CA GLY A 33 -15.47 0.16 7.04
C GLY A 33 -13.94 0.09 7.07
N HIS A 34 -13.23 1.16 7.44
CA HIS A 34 -11.76 1.15 7.47
C HIS A 34 -11.21 0.23 8.57
N GLU A 35 -11.92 0.12 9.70
CA GLU A 35 -11.56 -0.78 10.80
C GLU A 35 -11.48 -2.24 10.33
N GLU A 36 -12.45 -2.70 9.54
CA GLU A 36 -12.50 -4.06 9.02
C GLU A 36 -11.33 -4.32 8.06
N GLU A 37 -11.01 -3.36 7.20
CA GLU A 37 -9.85 -3.46 6.33
C GLU A 37 -8.53 -3.45 7.13
N TYR A 38 -8.39 -2.65 8.19
CA TYR A 38 -7.22 -2.75 9.06
C TYR A 38 -7.10 -4.15 9.69
N LYS A 39 -8.21 -4.70 10.21
CA LYS A 39 -8.23 -6.06 10.77
C LYS A 39 -7.83 -7.11 9.74
N LYS A 40 -8.32 -6.99 8.51
CA LYS A 40 -8.01 -7.88 7.37
C LYS A 40 -6.53 -7.79 6.97
N TRP A 41 -6.02 -6.60 6.69
CA TRP A 41 -4.66 -6.40 6.17
C TRP A 41 -3.57 -6.64 7.23
N ALA A 42 -3.83 -6.26 8.47
CA ALA A 42 -2.88 -6.45 9.56
C ALA A 42 -3.11 -7.74 10.36
N ASN A 43 -4.13 -8.54 10.02
CA ASN A 43 -4.55 -9.73 10.77
C ASN A 43 -4.55 -9.45 12.29
N ILE A 44 -5.33 -8.44 12.68
CA ILE A 44 -5.30 -7.87 14.03
C ILE A 44 -6.00 -8.84 14.99
N THR A 45 -5.24 -9.37 15.94
CA THR A 45 -5.73 -10.01 17.15
C THR A 45 -5.90 -8.95 18.25
N GLY A 46 -4.92 -8.06 18.35
CA GLY A 46 -4.86 -6.96 19.32
C GLY A 46 -4.61 -7.42 20.76
N SER A 47 -4.48 -6.45 21.64
CA SER A 47 -4.43 -6.65 23.10
C SER A 47 -5.69 -6.08 23.74
N PRO A 48 -6.38 -6.82 24.63
CA PRO A 48 -7.63 -6.38 25.23
C PRO A 48 -7.35 -5.24 26.21
N GLU A 49 -7.87 -4.06 25.90
CA GLU A 49 -7.72 -2.87 26.74
C GLU A 49 -9.08 -2.34 27.16
N ARG A 50 -9.18 -1.94 28.44
CA ARG A 50 -10.39 -1.31 28.97
C ARG A 50 -10.42 0.15 28.56
N VAL A 51 -11.48 0.53 27.84
CA VAL A 51 -11.73 1.88 27.37
C VAL A 51 -13.11 2.33 27.81
N THR A 52 -13.21 3.62 28.15
CA THR A 52 -14.47 4.27 28.44
C THR A 52 -15.00 4.87 27.14
N ASN A 53 -16.17 4.42 26.71
CA ASN A 53 -16.80 4.93 25.50
C ASN A 53 -17.38 6.34 25.73
N GLN A 54 -17.86 7.00 24.67
CA GLN A 54 -18.43 8.35 24.73
C GLN A 54 -19.63 8.46 25.69
N ASN A 55 -20.31 7.34 25.97
CA ASN A 55 -21.45 7.25 26.89
C ASN A 55 -21.03 7.04 28.37
N GLY A 56 -19.73 6.95 28.68
CA GLY A 56 -19.24 6.69 30.04
C GLY A 56 -19.19 5.21 30.44
N GLU A 57 -19.59 4.30 29.56
CA GLU A 57 -19.58 2.86 29.78
C GLU A 57 -18.17 2.28 29.58
N GLN A 58 -17.79 1.28 30.38
CA GLN A 58 -16.55 0.53 30.19
C GLN A 58 -16.77 -0.60 29.18
N GLU A 59 -15.94 -0.62 28.14
CA GLU A 59 -15.90 -1.69 27.16
C GLU A 59 -14.46 -2.17 26.96
N ILE A 60 -14.31 -3.42 26.53
CA ILE A 60 -13.01 -3.97 26.16
C ILE A 60 -12.86 -3.80 24.65
N ARG A 61 -11.82 -3.09 24.23
CA ARG A 61 -11.44 -3.02 22.81
C ARG A 61 -10.10 -3.68 22.60
N ASN A 62 -9.97 -4.43 21.52
CA ASN A 62 -8.70 -5.01 21.11
C ASN A 62 -7.88 -3.95 20.38
N VAL A 63 -6.85 -3.45 21.04
CA VAL A 63 -5.97 -2.42 20.50
C VAL A 63 -4.87 -3.08 19.68
N PRO A 64 -4.59 -2.62 18.45
CA PRO A 64 -3.51 -3.18 17.65
C PRO A 64 -2.15 -2.97 18.31
N THR A 65 -1.37 -4.03 18.37
CA THR A 65 0.02 -4.01 18.82
C THR A 65 0.92 -3.30 17.81
N PHE A 66 2.14 -2.92 18.23
CA PHE A 66 3.13 -2.33 17.33
C PHE A 66 3.49 -3.26 16.16
N THR A 67 3.59 -4.56 16.41
CA THR A 67 3.86 -5.56 15.37
C THR A 67 2.73 -5.64 14.35
N GLU A 68 1.47 -5.55 14.77
CA GLU A 68 0.32 -5.51 13.86
C GLU A 68 0.30 -4.22 13.05
N ASN A 69 0.69 -3.09 13.64
CA ASN A 69 0.87 -1.83 12.94
C ASN A 69 1.96 -1.92 11.84
N LEU A 70 3.10 -2.54 12.16
CA LEU A 70 4.13 -2.85 11.17
C LEU A 70 3.65 -3.86 10.12
N ARG A 71 2.82 -4.84 10.50
CA ARG A 71 2.24 -5.77 9.55
C ARG A 71 1.38 -5.02 8.53
N PHE A 72 0.55 -4.09 8.97
CA PHE A 72 -0.23 -3.22 8.08
C PHE A 72 0.66 -2.41 7.13
N PHE A 73 1.75 -1.83 7.64
CA PHE A 73 2.73 -1.12 6.80
C PHE A 73 3.27 -2.01 5.69
N VAL A 74 3.69 -3.23 6.02
CA VAL A 74 4.31 -4.14 5.05
C VAL A 74 3.28 -4.73 4.08
N SER A 75 2.14 -5.21 4.58
CA SER A 75 1.14 -5.90 3.76
C SER A 75 0.36 -4.93 2.87
N TYR A 76 -0.17 -3.86 3.46
CA TYR A 76 -1.02 -2.91 2.75
C TYR A 76 -0.19 -1.80 2.11
N GLN A 77 0.57 -1.04 2.90
CA GLN A 77 1.20 0.19 2.40
C GLN A 77 2.36 -0.11 1.44
N LEU A 78 3.25 -1.06 1.78
CA LEU A 78 4.31 -1.48 0.87
C LEU A 78 3.82 -2.53 -0.14
N GLY A 79 3.15 -3.58 0.31
CA GLY A 79 2.70 -4.67 -0.57
C GLY A 79 1.64 -4.21 -1.57
N PHE A 80 0.45 -3.93 -1.07
CA PHE A 80 -0.71 -3.61 -1.91
C PHE A 80 -0.64 -2.23 -2.58
N MET A 81 -0.12 -1.22 -1.89
CA MET A 81 -0.13 0.17 -2.38
C MET A 81 1.14 0.57 -3.14
N TYR A 82 2.27 -0.13 -3.01
CA TYR A 82 3.49 0.20 -3.74
C TYR A 82 3.95 -0.94 -4.66
N TRP A 83 4.24 -2.11 -4.09
CA TRP A 83 4.79 -3.24 -4.85
C TRP A 83 3.82 -3.75 -5.91
N ARG A 84 2.51 -3.70 -5.68
CA ARG A 84 1.51 -4.02 -6.71
C ARG A 84 1.68 -3.16 -7.97
N TYR A 85 1.81 -1.84 -7.82
CA TYR A 85 2.01 -0.94 -8.96
C TYR A 85 3.39 -1.07 -9.57
N PHE A 86 4.41 -1.32 -8.74
CA PHE A 86 5.73 -1.66 -9.26
C PHE A 86 5.65 -2.90 -10.16
N MET A 87 4.98 -3.97 -9.71
CA MET A 87 4.79 -5.18 -10.50
C MET A 87 3.91 -4.97 -11.74
N TRP A 88 2.94 -4.06 -11.72
CA TRP A 88 2.20 -3.68 -12.93
C TRP A 88 3.12 -3.19 -14.05
N ASN A 89 4.19 -2.47 -13.71
CA ASN A 89 5.13 -1.94 -14.69
C ASN A 89 6.16 -2.98 -15.15
N PHE A 90 6.59 -3.88 -14.25
CA PHE A 90 7.73 -4.77 -14.54
C PHE A 90 7.37 -6.25 -14.75
N VAL A 91 6.15 -6.66 -14.44
CA VAL A 91 5.69 -8.06 -14.52
C VAL A 91 4.40 -8.18 -15.32
N GLY A 92 3.44 -7.30 -15.07
CA GLY A 92 2.18 -7.21 -15.81
C GLY A 92 0.98 -6.91 -14.91
N ARG A 93 -0.18 -6.66 -15.52
CA ARG A 93 -1.40 -6.15 -14.90
C ARG A 93 -2.58 -7.05 -15.25
N GLN A 94 -3.35 -7.44 -14.23
CA GLN A 94 -4.50 -8.34 -14.37
C GLN A 94 -5.63 -7.70 -15.20
N ASP A 95 -5.97 -6.46 -14.87
CA ASP A 95 -7.03 -5.65 -15.49
C ASP A 95 -6.90 -4.18 -15.06
N ASP A 96 -7.75 -3.33 -15.65
CA ASP A 96 -7.85 -1.90 -15.42
C ASP A 96 -8.78 -1.47 -14.27
N VAL A 97 -9.38 -2.41 -13.54
CA VAL A 97 -10.34 -2.11 -12.48
C VAL A 97 -9.63 -1.85 -11.15
N GLN A 98 -10.14 -0.87 -10.42
CA GLN A 98 -9.66 -0.53 -9.08
C GLN A 98 -9.78 -1.73 -8.14
N SER A 99 -8.72 -1.99 -7.36
CA SER A 99 -8.72 -3.10 -6.41
C SER A 99 -9.01 -2.62 -5.00
N SER A 100 -9.75 -3.44 -4.25
CA SER A 100 -9.95 -3.31 -2.80
C SER A 100 -9.25 -4.43 -2.03
N GLY A 101 -8.21 -5.05 -2.62
CA GLY A 101 -7.51 -6.19 -2.04
C GLY A 101 -8.18 -7.54 -2.28
N GLY A 102 -9.04 -7.62 -3.30
CA GLY A 102 -9.62 -8.88 -3.76
C GLY A 102 -8.73 -9.56 -4.81
N LEU A 103 -8.96 -10.85 -5.06
CA LEU A 103 -8.18 -11.65 -6.02
C LEU A 103 -8.57 -11.37 -7.50
N THR A 104 -9.73 -10.74 -7.71
CA THR A 104 -10.38 -10.68 -9.03
C THR A 104 -10.04 -9.44 -9.83
N ASN A 105 -9.65 -8.33 -9.19
CA ASN A 105 -9.43 -7.06 -9.87
C ASN A 105 -8.15 -6.37 -9.41
N GLY A 106 -7.51 -5.69 -10.35
CA GLY A 106 -6.39 -4.78 -10.13
C GLY A 106 -5.16 -5.41 -9.50
N ASN A 107 -4.95 -6.72 -9.60
CA ASN A 107 -3.68 -7.34 -9.20
C ASN A 107 -2.65 -7.26 -10.32
N TRP A 108 -1.40 -7.56 -10.02
CA TRP A 108 -0.40 -7.82 -11.05
C TRP A 108 -0.54 -9.27 -11.53
N ILE A 109 -0.06 -9.55 -12.74
CA ILE A 109 -0.06 -10.91 -13.30
C ILE A 109 1.21 -11.10 -14.13
N SER A 110 1.87 -12.24 -14.00
CA SER A 110 3.09 -12.54 -14.75
C SER A 110 2.82 -13.14 -16.12
N GLY A 111 1.77 -13.95 -16.23
CA GLY A 111 1.51 -14.81 -17.38
C GLY A 111 2.08 -16.22 -17.25
N ILE A 112 2.79 -16.51 -16.16
CA ILE A 112 3.29 -17.84 -15.82
C ILE A 112 2.24 -18.50 -14.92
N LYS A 113 1.45 -19.43 -15.47
CA LYS A 113 0.29 -20.02 -14.79
C LYS A 113 0.57 -20.52 -13.37
N PRO A 114 1.65 -21.28 -13.08
CA PRO A 114 1.91 -21.73 -11.71
C PRO A 114 2.18 -20.59 -10.74
N ILE A 115 2.83 -19.51 -11.19
CA ILE A 115 3.13 -18.35 -10.36
C ILE A 115 1.84 -17.57 -10.10
N ASP A 116 1.09 -17.28 -11.16
CA ASP A 116 -0.17 -16.53 -11.06
C ASP A 116 -1.19 -17.27 -10.17
N ALA A 117 -1.22 -18.60 -10.23
CA ALA A 117 -2.11 -19.41 -9.40
C ALA A 117 -1.82 -19.33 -7.89
N MET A 118 -0.58 -19.02 -7.48
CA MET A 118 -0.24 -18.92 -6.05
C MET A 118 -0.95 -17.76 -5.35
N PHE A 119 -1.22 -16.67 -6.06
CA PHE A 119 -1.79 -15.45 -5.46
C PHE A 119 -3.11 -14.99 -6.09
N LEU A 120 -3.48 -15.45 -7.30
CA LEU A 120 -4.78 -15.17 -7.91
C LEU A 120 -5.71 -16.39 -7.95
N GLY A 121 -5.21 -17.57 -7.57
CA GLY A 121 -5.94 -18.84 -7.75
C GLY A 121 -6.05 -19.26 -9.21
N ASN A 122 -6.90 -20.25 -9.50
CA ASN A 122 -7.01 -20.83 -10.84
C ASN A 122 -7.53 -19.80 -11.87
N GLN A 123 -6.75 -19.56 -12.93
CA GLN A 123 -7.04 -18.62 -14.02
C GLN A 123 -7.56 -19.30 -15.30
N ASP A 124 -7.79 -20.62 -15.31
CA ASP A 124 -8.19 -21.35 -16.52
C ASP A 124 -9.67 -21.16 -16.91
N HIS A 125 -10.51 -20.68 -15.99
CA HIS A 125 -11.95 -20.47 -16.20
C HIS A 125 -12.35 -19.00 -16.33
N LEU A 126 -11.44 -18.14 -16.78
CA LEU A 126 -11.76 -16.74 -17.05
C LEU A 126 -12.68 -16.59 -18.26
N THR A 127 -13.61 -15.63 -18.20
CA THR A 127 -14.49 -15.35 -19.34
C THR A 127 -13.70 -14.73 -20.51
N PRO A 128 -14.18 -14.86 -21.77
CA PRO A 128 -13.54 -14.21 -22.92
C PRO A 128 -13.39 -12.69 -22.74
N GLU A 129 -14.33 -12.05 -22.05
CA GLU A 129 -14.27 -10.62 -21.73
C GLU A 129 -13.11 -10.30 -20.78
N GLN A 130 -12.89 -11.10 -19.75
CA GLN A 130 -11.78 -10.93 -18.80
C GLN A 130 -10.42 -11.15 -19.48
N LEU A 131 -10.34 -12.13 -20.38
CA LEU A 131 -9.10 -12.43 -21.12
C LEU A 131 -8.73 -11.34 -22.13
N ASN A 132 -9.72 -10.69 -22.74
CA ASN A 132 -9.52 -9.69 -23.80
C ASN A 132 -9.64 -8.24 -23.32
N ARG A 133 -9.54 -7.98 -22.01
CA ARG A 133 -9.52 -6.61 -21.50
C ARG A 133 -8.27 -5.86 -21.95
N ILE A 134 -8.46 -4.59 -22.32
CA ILE A 134 -7.37 -3.70 -22.76
C ILE A 134 -6.31 -3.52 -21.67
N GLY A 135 -6.73 -3.45 -20.40
CA GLY A 135 -5.83 -3.31 -19.25
C GLY A 135 -5.03 -4.56 -18.88
N ARG A 136 -5.33 -5.72 -19.50
CA ARG A 136 -4.65 -6.99 -19.18
C ARG A 136 -3.36 -7.11 -19.97
N ASN A 137 -2.23 -7.16 -19.28
CA ASN A 137 -0.91 -7.35 -19.90
C ASN A 137 -0.05 -8.34 -19.09
N ARG A 138 0.84 -9.04 -19.79
CA ARG A 138 1.69 -10.10 -19.24
C ARG A 138 3.09 -9.94 -19.81
N TYR A 139 4.04 -9.55 -18.97
CA TYR A 139 5.42 -9.32 -19.38
C TYR A 139 6.36 -10.48 -19.04
N PHE A 140 5.85 -11.54 -18.41
CA PHE A 140 6.62 -12.75 -18.08
C PHE A 140 7.90 -12.45 -17.29
N PHE A 141 7.85 -11.44 -16.41
CA PHE A 141 8.99 -10.91 -15.66
C PHE A 141 10.13 -10.33 -16.51
N LEU A 142 10.02 -10.23 -17.83
CA LEU A 142 11.13 -9.78 -18.69
C LEU A 142 11.65 -8.39 -18.29
N PRO A 143 10.80 -7.34 -18.14
CA PRO A 143 11.29 -6.04 -17.71
C PRO A 143 11.88 -6.05 -16.29
N LEU A 144 11.30 -6.84 -15.37
CA LEU A 144 11.85 -6.99 -14.02
C LEU A 144 13.26 -7.59 -14.04
N ILE A 145 13.45 -8.66 -14.80
CA ILE A 145 14.74 -9.34 -14.95
C ILE A 145 15.76 -8.39 -15.57
N LEU A 146 15.38 -7.63 -16.61
CA LEU A 146 16.26 -6.63 -17.22
C LEU A 146 16.69 -5.56 -16.23
N GLY A 147 15.78 -4.99 -15.44
CA GLY A 147 16.13 -4.01 -14.40
C GLY A 147 17.04 -4.60 -13.31
N LEU A 148 16.83 -5.85 -12.92
CA LEU A 148 17.72 -6.54 -11.96
C LEU A 148 19.12 -6.79 -12.54
N LEU A 149 19.21 -7.16 -13.82
CA LEU A 149 20.50 -7.29 -14.52
C LEU A 149 21.20 -5.94 -14.67
N GLY A 150 20.46 -4.86 -14.96
CA GLY A 150 20.96 -3.49 -14.98
C GLY A 150 21.55 -3.06 -13.65
N LEU A 151 20.84 -3.32 -12.55
CA LEU A 151 21.33 -3.10 -11.18
C LEU A 151 22.60 -3.91 -10.88
N GLY A 152 22.63 -5.18 -11.26
CA GLY A 152 23.81 -6.04 -11.10
C GLY A 152 25.02 -5.55 -11.89
N TYR A 153 24.81 -5.11 -13.13
CA TYR A 153 25.85 -4.52 -13.96
C TYR A 153 26.36 -3.19 -13.39
N GLN A 154 25.45 -2.32 -12.94
CA GLN A 154 25.82 -1.05 -12.31
C GLN A 154 26.59 -1.26 -11.01
N TYR A 155 26.24 -2.28 -10.20
CA TYR A 155 26.99 -2.64 -9.00
C TYR A 155 28.44 -3.01 -9.28
N ILE A 156 28.70 -3.71 -10.39
CA ILE A 156 30.06 -4.09 -10.79
C ILE A 156 30.83 -2.88 -11.33
N ARG A 157 30.17 -2.02 -12.12
CA ARG A 157 30.82 -0.94 -12.87
C ARG A 157 30.93 0.38 -12.13
N ASP A 158 29.90 0.80 -11.40
CA ASP A 158 29.84 2.10 -10.71
C ASP A 158 28.98 2.05 -9.44
N LYS A 159 29.64 1.69 -8.34
CA LYS A 159 29.02 1.61 -7.01
C LYS A 159 28.56 2.96 -6.47
N ARG A 160 29.20 4.07 -6.87
CA ARG A 160 28.83 5.41 -6.37
C ARG A 160 27.51 5.84 -6.97
N ASN A 161 27.37 5.71 -8.29
CA ASN A 161 26.09 6.00 -8.95
C ASN A 161 25.01 4.99 -8.57
N LEU A 162 25.34 3.73 -8.30
CA LEU A 162 24.37 2.77 -7.76
C LEU A 162 23.73 3.29 -6.46
N ILE A 163 24.53 3.83 -5.53
CA ILE A 163 24.00 4.37 -4.27
C ILE A 163 23.06 5.55 -4.56
N VAL A 164 23.45 6.45 -5.47
CA VAL A 164 22.61 7.59 -5.86
C VAL A 164 21.27 7.14 -6.44
N VAL A 165 21.28 6.18 -7.36
CA VAL A 165 20.04 5.69 -7.99
C VAL A 165 19.20 4.87 -7.00
N SER A 166 19.83 4.09 -6.12
CA SER A 166 19.13 3.35 -5.05
C SER A 166 18.47 4.30 -4.05
N LEU A 167 19.15 5.39 -3.68
CA LEU A 167 18.57 6.44 -2.84
C LEU A 167 17.39 7.12 -3.54
N LEU A 168 17.54 7.44 -4.83
CA LEU A 168 16.44 7.99 -5.63
C LEU A 168 15.23 7.04 -5.61
N PHE A 169 15.44 5.75 -5.92
CA PHE A 169 14.40 4.71 -5.88
C PHE A 169 13.67 4.66 -4.54
N VAL A 170 14.41 4.66 -3.43
CA VAL A 170 13.84 4.59 -2.07
C VAL A 170 13.08 5.88 -1.75
N LEU A 171 13.64 7.05 -2.06
CA LEU A 171 13.03 8.35 -1.74
C LEU A 171 11.77 8.63 -2.57
N THR A 172 11.75 8.25 -3.85
CA THR A 172 10.60 8.47 -4.74
C THR A 172 9.62 7.29 -4.75
N GLY A 173 9.85 6.27 -3.91
CA GLY A 173 8.99 5.10 -3.77
C GLY A 173 8.57 4.92 -2.31
N ILE A 174 9.39 4.17 -1.57
CA ILE A 174 9.12 3.77 -0.19
C ILE A 174 8.93 4.97 0.74
N ALA A 175 9.75 6.02 0.62
CA ALA A 175 9.63 7.18 1.48
C ALA A 175 8.32 7.96 1.24
N ILE A 176 7.82 8.00 0.00
CA ILE A 176 6.51 8.58 -0.31
C ILE A 176 5.40 7.79 0.38
N VAL A 177 5.47 6.45 0.41
CA VAL A 177 4.51 5.61 1.14
C VAL A 177 4.50 5.96 2.62
N VAL A 178 5.68 6.06 3.24
CA VAL A 178 5.84 6.44 4.65
C VAL A 178 5.27 7.83 4.92
N TYR A 179 5.53 8.79 4.04
CA TYR A 179 5.07 10.17 4.16
C TYR A 179 3.56 10.30 4.01
N LEU A 180 2.97 9.67 2.98
CA LEU A 180 1.54 9.77 2.71
C LEU A 180 0.67 9.03 3.72
N ASN A 181 1.23 8.01 4.40
CA ASN A 181 0.54 7.19 5.39
C ASN A 181 -0.88 6.76 4.94
N GLN A 182 -0.91 6.15 3.75
CA GLN A 182 -2.11 5.78 3.02
C GLN A 182 -3.02 4.84 3.84
N TYR A 183 -4.30 5.18 3.93
CA TYR A 183 -5.35 4.40 4.60
C TYR A 183 -6.11 3.52 3.59
N PRO A 184 -6.82 2.45 4.03
CA PRO A 184 -7.58 1.55 3.17
C PRO A 184 -8.77 2.22 2.48
N LEU A 185 -9.29 1.61 1.41
CA LEU A 185 -10.48 2.11 0.67
C LEU A 185 -10.32 3.55 0.15
N GLN A 186 -9.13 3.88 -0.38
CA GLN A 186 -8.94 5.18 -1.01
C GLN A 186 -9.88 5.35 -2.20
N PRO A 187 -10.59 6.50 -2.32
CA PRO A 187 -11.50 6.76 -3.44
C PRO A 187 -10.82 6.73 -4.80
N ARG A 188 -9.50 6.96 -4.83
CA ARG A 188 -8.69 6.97 -6.04
C ARG A 188 -7.30 6.44 -5.74
N GLU A 189 -6.87 5.52 -6.59
CA GLU A 189 -5.51 5.02 -6.66
C GLU A 189 -4.54 6.10 -7.19
N ARG A 190 -3.36 6.24 -6.57
CA ARG A 190 -2.36 7.27 -6.91
C ARG A 190 -1.02 6.63 -7.31
N ASP A 191 -1.06 5.74 -8.27
CA ASP A 191 0.10 5.06 -8.85
C ASP A 191 1.16 6.02 -9.43
N TYR A 192 0.72 7.13 -10.04
CA TYR A 192 1.60 8.18 -10.57
C TYR A 192 2.53 8.82 -9.52
N ALA A 193 2.20 8.71 -8.22
CA ALA A 193 3.04 9.23 -7.15
C ALA A 193 4.40 8.51 -7.07
N PHE A 194 4.50 7.29 -7.62
CA PHE A 194 5.70 6.44 -7.57
C PHE A 194 6.46 6.40 -8.89
N ALA A 195 6.06 7.19 -9.90
CA ALA A 195 6.70 7.17 -11.22
C ALA A 195 8.23 7.36 -11.15
N GLY A 196 8.70 8.21 -10.23
CA GLY A 196 10.13 8.41 -10.01
C GLY A 196 10.88 7.14 -9.65
N SER A 197 10.32 6.27 -8.80
CA SER A 197 11.00 5.02 -8.43
C SER A 197 10.96 4.02 -9.58
N PHE A 198 9.92 4.01 -10.39
CA PHE A 198 9.84 3.13 -11.56
C PHE A 198 10.90 3.51 -12.60
N TYR A 199 11.06 4.80 -12.90
CA TYR A 199 12.14 5.28 -13.75
C TYR A 199 13.52 4.97 -13.18
N ALA A 200 13.71 5.16 -11.86
CA ALA A 200 14.97 4.82 -11.20
C ALA A 200 15.32 3.33 -11.27
N PHE A 201 14.33 2.44 -11.37
CA PHE A 201 14.58 0.99 -11.51
C PHE A 201 14.86 0.56 -12.97
N ALA A 202 14.40 1.33 -13.96
CA ALA A 202 14.61 1.05 -15.39
C ALA A 202 16.02 1.50 -15.86
N ILE A 203 17.06 0.88 -15.28
CA ILE A 203 18.49 1.13 -15.53
C ILE A 203 19.04 0.18 -16.60
#